data_AF-A0AAV2SCS4-F1
#
_entry.id   AF-A0AAV2SCS4-F1
#
_cell.length_a   1.000
_cell.length_b   1.000
_cell.length_c   1.000
_cell.angle_alpha   90.00
_cell.angle_beta   90.00
_cell.angle_gamma   90.00
#
_symmetry.space_group_name_H-M   'P 1'
#
loop_
_entity.id
_entity.type
_entity.pdbx_description
1 polymer ?
#
loop_
_entity_poly.entity_id
_entity_poly.type
_entity_poly.pdbx_seq_one_letter_code
_entity_poly.pdbx_strand_id
1 'polypeptide(L)'
;VNENDLIASKDWLESLQQKDGCFELVGNVIHKDMKGGLEGSDSDHLGPLTSYVLISLLEANMSTSVDTIDMAISCITNASRTTYYTEALSAYALALSADENATSFIMSAYKLVIAEDMSPSSSVSTSVLVEAMSYVLLAMLTMSDSYVAEIANLVQIITKHSNGEGGFVSTQDTVVALQALAKYSEVFKPSDDSSLEVEVTRGEENWTFNVDDSNQLLVQIESMDVKDMPAYNVSVTATGEGCALVSSILRYNIPTFGEVEAFSASISANAMDDCIVGIGVCASYILPDGESNMAIMQFDLTTGFMPVIETLDSLLIGKIIKRYEVDEGLVTLYFDSLSAIPTCMKFKADREVTVADAKAATFTLYDYYDPKLTISQNFLMKVGEGCSD
;
A
#
# COMPACT_ATOMS: atom_id res chain seq x y z
N VAL A 1 -3.84 22.55 13.09
CA VAL A 1 -5.03 21.66 13.14
C VAL A 1 -6.10 22.39 13.94
N ASN A 2 -7.37 22.35 13.50
CA ASN A 2 -8.48 22.98 14.24
C ASN A 2 -9.01 21.97 15.26
N GLU A 3 -8.85 22.28 16.55
CA GLU A 3 -9.25 21.39 17.66
C GLU A 3 -10.76 21.11 17.67
N ASN A 4 -11.58 22.07 17.26
CA ASN A 4 -13.04 21.89 17.22
C ASN A 4 -13.45 20.86 16.16
N ASP A 5 -12.76 20.84 15.01
CA ASP A 5 -13.05 19.89 13.93
C ASP A 5 -12.61 18.47 14.34
N LEU A 6 -11.50 18.35 15.08
CA LEU A 6 -11.07 17.08 15.67
C LEU A 6 -12.10 16.56 16.67
N ILE A 7 -12.55 17.40 17.61
CA ILE A 7 -13.56 17.03 18.61
C ILE A 7 -14.86 16.62 17.92
N ALA A 8 -15.33 17.39 16.95
CA ALA A 8 -16.53 17.05 16.19
C ALA A 8 -16.40 15.70 15.45
N SER A 9 -15.22 15.40 14.92
CA SER A 9 -14.95 14.13 14.24
C SER A 9 -14.92 12.95 15.22
N LYS A 10 -14.29 13.15 16.39
CA LYS A 10 -14.29 12.17 17.49
C LYS A 10 -15.70 11.89 17.99
N ASP A 11 -16.47 12.93 18.31
CA ASP A 11 -17.83 12.80 18.83
C ASP A 11 -18.73 12.09 17.81
N TRP A 12 -18.54 12.36 16.51
CA TRP A 12 -19.22 11.63 15.45
C TRP A 12 -18.84 10.15 15.43
N LEU A 13 -17.55 9.80 15.50
CA LEU A 13 -17.11 8.40 15.57
C LEU A 13 -17.69 7.70 16.80
N GLU A 14 -17.56 8.30 17.99
CA GLU A 14 -18.11 7.75 19.25
C GLU A 14 -19.63 7.53 19.17
N SER A 15 -20.36 8.37 18.44
CA SER A 15 -21.81 8.20 18.23
C SER A 15 -22.21 6.98 17.41
N LEU A 16 -21.26 6.38 16.67
CA LEU A 16 -21.46 5.17 15.86
C LEU A 16 -21.19 3.88 16.65
N GLN A 17 -20.78 3.97 17.92
CA GLN A 17 -20.60 2.80 18.76
C GLN A 17 -21.95 2.20 19.14
N GLN A 18 -22.12 0.91 18.86
CA GLN A 18 -23.34 0.16 19.14
C GLN A 18 -23.34 -0.38 20.58
N LYS A 19 -24.48 -0.95 20.99
CA LYS A 19 -24.68 -1.46 22.37
C LYS A 19 -23.84 -2.68 22.72
N ASP A 20 -23.40 -3.42 21.72
CA ASP A 20 -22.44 -4.52 21.83
C ASP A 20 -20.98 -4.02 21.85
N GLY A 21 -20.78 -2.71 21.74
CA GLY A 21 -19.48 -2.04 21.77
C GLY A 21 -18.77 -1.94 20.43
N CYS A 22 -19.31 -2.55 19.38
CA CYS A 22 -18.75 -2.50 18.04
C CYS A 22 -19.09 -1.18 17.34
N PHE A 23 -18.20 -0.67 16.47
CA PHE A 23 -18.49 0.50 15.65
C PHE A 23 -19.20 0.12 14.35
N GLU A 24 -20.25 0.85 14.01
CA GLU A 24 -21.00 0.65 12.77
C GLU A 24 -20.18 1.03 11.53
N LEU A 25 -20.27 0.22 10.48
CA LEU A 25 -19.72 0.58 9.18
C LEU A 25 -20.61 1.59 8.47
N VAL A 26 -20.10 2.80 8.25
CA VAL A 26 -20.76 3.85 7.45
C VAL A 26 -20.05 4.00 6.11
N GLY A 27 -20.75 3.72 5.01
CA GLY A 27 -20.23 3.81 3.64
C GLY A 27 -19.61 2.51 3.14
N ASN A 28 -18.69 2.62 2.17
CA ASN A 28 -18.02 1.46 1.56
C ASN A 28 -16.55 1.43 1.99
N VAL A 29 -16.12 0.33 2.60
CA VAL A 29 -14.68 0.05 2.77
C VAL A 29 -14.11 -0.37 1.42
N ILE A 30 -13.00 0.22 1.01
CA ILE A 30 -12.34 -0.08 -0.27
C ILE A 30 -11.17 -1.07 -0.14
N HIS A 31 -10.85 -1.48 1.09
CA HIS A 31 -9.83 -2.48 1.44
C HIS A 31 -10.53 -3.75 1.97
N LYS A 32 -10.41 -4.88 1.26
CA LYS A 32 -11.08 -6.15 1.60
C LYS A 32 -10.62 -6.74 2.93
N ASP A 33 -9.33 -6.72 3.24
CA ASP A 33 -8.87 -7.33 4.50
C ASP A 33 -9.36 -6.58 5.74
N MET A 34 -9.58 -5.26 5.64
CA MET A 34 -10.31 -4.50 6.66
C MET A 34 -11.79 -4.90 6.77
N LYS A 35 -12.40 -5.48 5.74
CA LYS A 35 -13.75 -6.05 5.83
C LYS A 35 -13.76 -7.40 6.56
N GLY A 36 -12.60 -8.04 6.75
CA GLY A 36 -12.50 -9.41 7.25
C GLY A 36 -13.00 -10.40 6.19
N GLY A 37 -12.12 -11.28 5.69
CA GLY A 37 -12.40 -12.23 4.59
C GLY A 37 -13.84 -12.75 4.59
N LEU A 38 -14.56 -12.43 3.50
CA LEU A 38 -16.02 -12.56 3.38
C LEU A 38 -16.48 -14.03 3.39
N GLU A 39 -16.65 -14.61 4.57
CA GLU A 39 -17.67 -15.62 4.88
C GLU A 39 -18.09 -15.49 6.36
N GLY A 40 -19.18 -14.75 6.66
CA GLY A 40 -19.71 -14.61 8.02
C GLY A 40 -20.91 -13.65 8.08
N SER A 41 -21.50 -13.46 9.25
CA SER A 41 -22.67 -12.58 9.46
C SER A 41 -22.25 -11.16 9.87
N ASP A 42 -23.13 -10.15 9.76
CA ASP A 42 -22.84 -8.72 10.00
C ASP A 42 -22.05 -8.41 11.28
N SER A 43 -22.12 -9.25 12.33
CA SER A 43 -21.37 -9.10 13.58
C SER A 43 -19.91 -9.57 13.53
N ASP A 44 -19.55 -10.50 12.62
CA ASP A 44 -18.18 -11.02 12.51
C ASP A 44 -17.20 -10.02 11.86
N HIS A 45 -17.74 -8.95 11.25
CA HIS A 45 -17.00 -7.98 10.43
C HIS A 45 -16.60 -6.71 11.19
N LEU A 46 -17.17 -6.50 12.39
CA LEU A 46 -16.97 -5.24 13.12
C LEU A 46 -15.73 -5.25 14.01
N GLY A 47 -15.15 -6.40 14.31
CA GLY A 47 -13.93 -6.52 15.11
C GLY A 47 -12.75 -5.73 14.52
N PRO A 48 -12.30 -6.00 13.28
CA PRO A 48 -11.22 -5.26 12.64
C PRO A 48 -11.47 -3.74 12.56
N LEU A 49 -12.69 -3.35 12.18
CA LEU A 49 -13.09 -1.94 12.10
C LEU A 49 -13.06 -1.27 13.49
N THR A 50 -13.59 -1.95 14.51
CA THR A 50 -13.59 -1.48 15.90
C THR A 50 -12.16 -1.31 16.41
N SER A 51 -11.28 -2.27 16.13
CA SER A 51 -9.84 -2.17 16.43
C SER A 51 -9.22 -0.94 15.76
N TYR A 52 -9.48 -0.73 14.47
CA TYR A 52 -8.94 0.42 13.73
C TYR A 52 -9.43 1.77 14.28
N VAL A 53 -10.73 1.89 14.59
CA VAL A 53 -11.31 3.09 15.21
C VAL A 53 -10.71 3.33 16.60
N LEU A 54 -10.60 2.28 17.42
CA LEU A 54 -10.03 2.40 18.76
C LEU A 54 -8.56 2.82 18.72
N ILE A 55 -7.74 2.22 17.84
CA ILE A 55 -6.34 2.64 17.60
C ILE A 55 -6.29 4.13 17.26
N SER A 56 -7.10 4.56 16.28
CA SER A 56 -7.13 5.95 15.83
C SER A 56 -7.48 6.93 16.96
N LEU A 57 -8.45 6.58 17.81
CA LEU A 57 -8.86 7.40 18.95
C LEU A 57 -7.77 7.49 20.03
N LEU A 58 -7.08 6.39 20.31
CA LEU A 58 -6.03 6.31 21.33
C LEU A 58 -4.73 7.00 20.87
N GLU A 59 -4.31 6.79 19.63
CA GLU A 59 -3.11 7.43 19.07
C GLU A 59 -3.27 8.93 18.90
N ALA A 60 -4.47 9.42 18.59
CA ALA A 60 -4.77 10.85 18.54
C ALA A 60 -4.65 11.52 19.92
N ASN A 61 -4.43 10.75 21.00
CA ASN A 61 -4.34 11.20 22.39
C ASN A 61 -5.53 12.08 22.79
N MET A 62 -6.71 11.77 22.23
CA MET A 62 -7.94 12.47 22.53
C MET A 62 -8.58 11.87 23.78
N SER A 63 -9.34 12.67 24.54
CA SER A 63 -10.02 12.19 25.75
C SER A 63 -11.24 11.32 25.37
N THR A 64 -11.00 10.07 25.04
CA THR A 64 -12.01 9.04 24.82
C THR A 64 -12.53 8.52 26.15
N SER A 65 -13.84 8.28 26.26
CA SER A 65 -14.42 7.81 27.52
C SER A 65 -13.95 6.39 27.85
N VAL A 66 -13.72 6.10 29.14
CA VAL A 66 -13.34 4.75 29.59
C VAL A 66 -14.42 3.73 29.20
N ASP A 67 -15.70 4.11 29.32
CA ASP A 67 -16.81 3.25 28.90
C ASP A 67 -16.75 2.90 27.40
N THR A 68 -16.42 3.86 26.54
CA THR A 68 -16.23 3.65 25.10
C THR A 68 -15.10 2.65 24.82
N ILE A 69 -13.97 2.81 25.51
CA ILE A 69 -12.80 1.94 25.38
C ILE A 69 -13.15 0.52 25.82
N ASP A 70 -13.73 0.35 27.01
CA ASP A 70 -14.09 -0.96 27.57
C ASP A 70 -15.11 -1.69 26.70
N MET A 71 -16.11 -0.96 26.16
CA MET A 71 -17.08 -1.53 25.22
C MET A 71 -16.41 -1.96 23.91
N ALA A 72 -15.49 -1.16 23.37
CA ALA A 72 -14.75 -1.53 22.17
C ALA A 72 -13.86 -2.76 22.39
N ILE A 73 -13.16 -2.83 23.52
CA ILE A 73 -12.38 -4.03 23.94
C ILE A 73 -13.29 -5.26 24.02
N SER A 74 -14.49 -5.11 24.60
CA SER A 74 -15.46 -6.21 24.67
C SER A 74 -15.92 -6.68 23.29
N CYS A 75 -16.08 -5.78 22.31
CA CYS A 75 -16.36 -6.17 20.93
C CYS A 75 -15.17 -6.92 20.32
N ILE A 76 -13.96 -6.37 20.43
CA ILE A 76 -12.72 -6.93 19.84
C ILE A 76 -12.42 -8.33 20.37
N THR A 77 -12.53 -8.54 21.69
CA THR A 77 -12.23 -9.82 22.33
C THR A 77 -13.26 -10.91 22.04
N ASN A 78 -14.51 -10.53 21.75
CA ASN A 78 -15.58 -11.46 21.37
C ASN A 78 -15.64 -11.72 19.85
N ALA A 79 -14.99 -10.90 19.03
CA ALA A 79 -14.98 -11.06 17.59
C ALA A 79 -14.24 -12.34 17.16
N SER A 80 -14.67 -12.92 16.03
CA SER A 80 -14.03 -14.10 15.46
C SER A 80 -12.62 -13.78 14.95
N ARG A 81 -11.62 -14.53 15.40
CA ARG A 81 -10.19 -14.35 15.07
C ARG A 81 -9.86 -15.01 13.72
N THR A 82 -10.41 -14.47 12.65
CA THR A 82 -10.47 -15.16 11.35
C THR A 82 -9.20 -15.05 10.51
N THR A 83 -8.43 -13.97 10.64
CA THR A 83 -7.25 -13.71 9.79
C THR A 83 -6.07 -13.12 10.58
N TYR A 84 -4.86 -13.23 10.02
CA TYR A 84 -3.66 -12.61 10.59
C TYR A 84 -3.79 -11.07 10.69
N TYR A 85 -4.50 -10.44 9.76
CA TYR A 85 -4.72 -9.00 9.72
C TYR A 85 -5.66 -8.54 10.84
N THR A 86 -6.80 -9.22 11.01
CA THR A 86 -7.74 -9.00 12.12
C THR A 86 -7.03 -9.16 13.47
N GLU A 87 -6.21 -10.20 13.59
CA GLU A 87 -5.46 -10.49 14.80
C GLU A 87 -4.44 -9.40 15.12
N ALA A 88 -3.72 -8.90 14.11
CA ALA A 88 -2.71 -7.85 14.26
C ALA A 88 -3.32 -6.52 14.72
N LEU A 89 -4.41 -6.07 14.08
CA LEU A 89 -5.15 -4.88 14.49
C LEU A 89 -5.66 -4.99 15.93
N SER A 90 -6.26 -6.14 16.26
CA SER A 90 -6.78 -6.40 17.61
C SER A 90 -5.66 -6.40 18.65
N ALA A 91 -4.52 -7.02 18.35
CA ALA A 91 -3.35 -7.00 19.21
C ALA A 91 -2.88 -5.57 19.52
N TYR A 92 -2.84 -4.70 18.50
CA TYR A 92 -2.40 -3.32 18.71
C TYR A 92 -3.40 -2.48 19.50
N ALA A 93 -4.69 -2.59 19.18
CA ALA A 93 -5.75 -1.90 19.92
C ALA A 93 -5.74 -2.27 21.42
N LEU A 94 -5.58 -3.56 21.73
CA LEU A 94 -5.48 -4.06 23.10
C LEU A 94 -4.20 -3.60 23.80
N ALA A 95 -3.06 -3.57 23.10
CA ALA A 95 -1.80 -3.08 23.64
C ALA A 95 -1.86 -1.59 24.02
N LEU A 96 -2.44 -0.75 23.15
CA LEU A 96 -2.65 0.68 23.45
C LEU A 96 -3.59 0.90 24.63
N SER A 97 -4.56 0.00 24.81
CA SER A 97 -5.52 0.07 25.91
C SER A 97 -5.00 -0.54 27.22
N ALA A 98 -3.77 -1.08 27.23
CA ALA A 98 -3.20 -1.83 28.35
C ALA A 98 -4.08 -3.01 28.83
N ASP A 99 -4.79 -3.66 27.90
CA ASP A 99 -5.66 -4.80 28.21
C ASP A 99 -4.84 -6.06 28.56
N GLU A 100 -5.35 -6.89 29.48
CA GLU A 100 -4.66 -8.10 29.93
C GLU A 100 -4.49 -9.16 28.83
N ASN A 101 -5.36 -9.15 27.81
CA ASN A 101 -5.28 -10.11 26.71
C ASN A 101 -4.22 -9.72 25.66
N ALA A 102 -3.69 -8.49 25.68
CA ALA A 102 -2.78 -7.97 24.66
C ALA A 102 -1.60 -8.91 24.38
N THR A 103 -0.95 -9.44 25.43
CA THR A 103 0.17 -10.39 25.31
C THR A 103 -0.20 -11.62 24.48
N SER A 104 -1.40 -12.18 24.70
CA SER A 104 -1.86 -13.37 24.00
C SER A 104 -2.16 -13.09 22.52
N PHE A 105 -2.74 -11.94 22.22
CA PHE A 105 -3.03 -11.49 20.86
C PHE A 105 -1.75 -11.17 20.08
N ILE A 106 -0.80 -10.46 20.70
CA ILE A 106 0.50 -10.14 20.09
C ILE A 106 1.23 -11.42 19.65
N MET A 107 1.34 -12.41 20.54
CA MET A 107 2.07 -13.64 20.21
C MET A 107 1.35 -14.53 19.20
N SER A 108 0.01 -14.47 19.18
CA SER A 108 -0.80 -15.14 18.17
C SER A 108 -0.60 -14.47 16.80
N ALA A 109 -0.76 -13.14 16.73
CA ALA A 109 -0.57 -12.35 15.52
C ALA A 109 0.83 -12.52 14.95
N TYR A 110 1.87 -12.45 15.79
CA TYR A 110 3.26 -12.68 15.38
C TYR A 110 3.44 -14.03 14.70
N LYS A 111 2.92 -15.12 15.28
CA LYS A 111 3.01 -16.45 14.67
C LYS A 111 2.30 -16.52 13.32
N LEU A 112 1.14 -15.89 13.20
CA LEU A 112 0.37 -15.88 11.96
C LEU A 112 1.11 -15.11 10.85
N VAL A 113 1.59 -13.90 11.12
CA VAL A 113 2.29 -13.09 10.09
C VAL A 113 3.62 -13.73 9.66
N ILE A 114 4.35 -14.36 10.58
CA ILE A 114 5.59 -15.10 10.25
C ILE A 114 5.29 -16.33 9.41
N ALA A 115 4.22 -17.06 9.71
CA ALA A 115 3.81 -18.22 8.92
C ALA A 115 3.42 -17.82 7.48
N GLU A 116 2.73 -16.68 7.31
CA GLU A 116 2.37 -16.17 5.98
C GLU A 116 3.57 -15.69 5.17
N ASP A 117 4.54 -14.99 5.79
CA ASP A 117 5.77 -14.54 5.13
C ASP A 117 6.65 -15.71 4.67
N MET A 118 6.72 -16.77 5.47
CA MET A 118 7.47 -17.97 5.13
C MET A 118 6.78 -18.86 4.09
N SER A 119 5.51 -18.61 3.75
CA SER A 119 4.74 -19.44 2.84
C SER A 119 5.11 -19.14 1.38
N PRO A 120 5.76 -20.08 0.65
CA PRO A 120 6.18 -19.86 -0.74
C PRO A 120 5.01 -19.82 -1.74
N SER A 121 3.80 -20.13 -1.29
CA SER A 121 2.57 -20.17 -2.08
C SER A 121 1.47 -19.25 -1.52
N SER A 122 1.83 -18.27 -0.68
CA SER A 122 0.83 -17.32 -0.18
C SER A 122 0.27 -16.52 -1.37
N SER A 123 -1.04 -16.64 -1.57
CA SER A 123 -1.81 -15.79 -2.49
C SER A 123 -2.11 -14.42 -1.88
N VAL A 124 -1.33 -14.03 -0.86
CA VAL A 124 -1.58 -12.89 0.01
C VAL A 124 -0.87 -11.67 -0.54
N SER A 125 -1.56 -10.53 -0.51
CA SER A 125 -0.95 -9.25 -0.85
C SER A 125 0.21 -8.94 0.08
N THR A 126 1.37 -8.62 -0.50
CA THR A 126 2.55 -8.17 0.26
C THR A 126 2.25 -6.89 1.04
N SER A 127 1.46 -5.97 0.50
CA SER A 127 1.07 -4.74 1.20
C SER A 127 0.35 -5.05 2.50
N VAL A 128 -0.64 -5.93 2.45
CA VAL A 128 -1.50 -6.26 3.60
C VAL A 128 -0.70 -6.98 4.68
N LEU A 129 0.22 -7.85 4.27
CA LEU A 129 1.13 -8.53 5.19
C LEU A 129 2.07 -7.55 5.90
N VAL A 130 2.66 -6.60 5.16
CA VAL A 130 3.52 -5.55 5.73
C VAL A 130 2.75 -4.69 6.74
N GLU A 131 1.52 -4.29 6.40
CA GLU A 131 0.66 -3.52 7.30
C GLU A 131 0.37 -4.31 8.59
N ALA A 132 -0.02 -5.58 8.47
CA ALA A 132 -0.27 -6.46 9.63
C ALA A 132 0.98 -6.62 10.51
N MET A 133 2.15 -6.92 9.91
CA MET A 133 3.41 -7.01 10.65
C MET A 133 3.76 -5.72 11.38
N SER A 134 3.46 -4.57 10.77
CA SER A 134 3.73 -3.26 11.34
C SER A 134 2.84 -2.98 12.56
N TYR A 135 1.56 -3.37 12.54
CA TYR A 135 0.72 -3.33 13.73
C TYR A 135 1.22 -4.26 14.84
N VAL A 136 1.67 -5.48 14.51
CA VAL A 136 2.27 -6.39 15.51
C VAL A 136 3.51 -5.77 16.13
N LEU A 137 4.37 -5.15 15.31
CA LEU A 137 5.57 -4.46 15.77
C LEU A 137 5.22 -3.28 16.69
N LEU A 138 4.22 -2.46 16.33
CA LEU A 138 3.73 -1.36 17.18
C LEU A 138 3.17 -1.88 18.51
N ALA A 139 2.42 -2.98 18.51
CA ALA A 139 1.91 -3.61 19.71
C ALA A 139 3.05 -4.11 20.63
N MET A 140 4.07 -4.76 20.06
CA MET A 140 5.26 -5.21 20.80
C MET A 140 6.04 -4.04 21.39
N LEU A 141 6.26 -2.97 20.62
CA LEU A 141 6.96 -1.76 21.06
C LEU A 141 6.20 -1.02 22.15
N THR A 142 4.86 -1.05 22.12
CA THR A 142 4.00 -0.47 23.17
C THR A 142 4.14 -1.21 24.50
N MET A 143 4.41 -2.53 24.45
CA MET A 143 4.66 -3.36 25.64
C MET A 143 6.14 -3.44 26.05
N SER A 144 7.03 -2.82 25.23
CA SER A 144 8.48 -2.55 25.27
C SER A 144 9.48 -3.60 25.82
N ASP A 145 9.14 -4.36 26.85
CA ASP A 145 10.15 -5.07 27.66
C ASP A 145 10.19 -6.59 27.43
N SER A 146 9.26 -7.14 26.64
CA SER A 146 9.05 -8.60 26.54
C SER A 146 9.43 -9.25 25.21
N TYR A 147 9.76 -8.47 24.16
CA TYR A 147 9.75 -8.97 22.77
C TYR A 147 10.99 -8.60 21.93
N VAL A 148 12.15 -8.37 22.57
CA VAL A 148 13.35 -7.84 21.86
C VAL A 148 13.74 -8.68 20.64
N ALA A 149 13.69 -10.02 20.74
CA ALA A 149 14.07 -10.90 19.64
C ALA A 149 13.04 -10.88 18.49
N GLU A 150 11.76 -10.89 18.83
CA GLU A 150 10.64 -10.84 17.88
C GLU A 150 10.59 -9.47 17.17
N ILE A 151 10.82 -8.38 17.90
CA ILE A 151 10.93 -7.02 17.35
C ILE A 151 12.05 -6.97 16.32
N ALA A 152 13.26 -7.44 16.67
CA ALA A 152 14.38 -7.45 15.74
C ALA A 152 14.10 -8.28 14.49
N ASN A 153 13.40 -9.41 14.64
CA ASN A 153 12.98 -10.24 13.53
C ASN A 153 11.98 -9.51 12.60
N LEU A 154 10.93 -8.90 13.15
CA LEU A 154 9.93 -8.16 12.38
C LEU A 154 10.53 -6.97 11.64
N VAL A 155 11.40 -6.19 12.29
CA VAL A 155 12.08 -5.06 11.65
C VAL A 155 12.89 -5.52 10.44
N GLN A 156 13.60 -6.64 10.55
CA GLN A 156 14.34 -7.22 9.42
C GLN A 156 13.44 -7.73 8.30
N ILE A 157 12.26 -8.28 8.61
CA ILE A 157 11.33 -8.77 7.59
C ILE A 157 10.64 -7.59 6.90
N ILE A 158 10.08 -6.64 7.66
CA ILE A 158 9.41 -5.45 7.13
C ILE A 158 10.37 -4.70 6.20
N THR A 159 11.59 -4.39 6.65
CA THR A 159 12.56 -3.65 5.81
C THR A 159 12.93 -4.35 4.49
N LYS A 160 12.85 -5.68 4.40
CA LYS A 160 13.06 -6.41 3.13
C LYS A 160 11.95 -6.16 2.10
N HIS A 161 10.76 -5.79 2.55
CA HIS A 161 9.61 -5.47 1.69
C HIS A 161 9.57 -3.98 1.29
N SER A 162 10.53 -3.15 1.74
CA SER A 162 10.63 -1.75 1.32
C SER A 162 11.05 -1.62 -0.15
N ASN A 163 10.55 -0.58 -0.81
CA ASN A 163 10.90 -0.25 -2.18
C ASN A 163 12.12 0.68 -2.25
N GLY A 164 12.65 0.89 -3.46
CA GLY A 164 13.85 1.71 -3.68
C GLY A 164 13.68 3.22 -3.42
N GLU A 165 12.46 3.69 -3.18
CA GLU A 165 12.13 5.10 -2.91
C GLU A 165 11.88 5.36 -1.41
N GLY A 166 12.06 4.35 -0.54
CA GLY A 166 11.84 4.48 0.90
C GLY A 166 10.39 4.31 1.35
N GLY A 167 9.49 3.90 0.45
CA GLY A 167 8.12 3.49 0.78
C GLY A 167 7.95 1.96 0.73
N PHE A 168 6.70 1.52 0.77
CA PHE A 168 6.32 0.10 0.63
C PHE A 168 5.43 -0.08 -0.61
N VAL A 169 4.55 -1.08 -0.61
CA VAL A 169 3.78 -1.48 -1.80
C VAL A 169 2.59 -0.55 -2.04
N SER A 170 1.91 -0.08 -1.00
CA SER A 170 0.79 0.86 -1.08
C SER A 170 0.97 2.06 -0.12
N THR A 171 -0.10 2.80 0.17
CA THR A 171 -0.03 3.91 1.15
C THR A 171 -0.19 3.45 2.59
N GLN A 172 -1.09 2.50 2.85
CA GLN A 172 -1.43 2.13 4.24
C GLN A 172 -0.28 1.36 4.90
N ASP A 173 0.29 0.39 4.19
CA ASP A 173 1.49 -0.30 4.63
C ASP A 173 2.66 0.67 4.83
N THR A 174 2.82 1.65 3.95
CA THR A 174 3.87 2.67 4.08
C THR A 174 3.70 3.51 5.34
N VAL A 175 2.51 4.04 5.60
CA VAL A 175 2.27 4.89 6.79
C VAL A 175 2.52 4.11 8.08
N VAL A 176 1.92 2.92 8.20
CA VAL A 176 2.00 2.12 9.43
C VAL A 176 3.41 1.54 9.61
N ALA A 177 4.07 1.09 8.54
CA ALA A 177 5.45 0.58 8.63
C ALA A 177 6.44 1.67 9.00
N LEU A 178 6.35 2.86 8.39
CA LEU A 178 7.22 3.98 8.75
C LEU A 178 6.99 4.44 10.19
N GLN A 179 5.75 4.45 10.66
CA GLN A 179 5.42 4.72 12.06
C GLN A 179 6.06 3.68 12.99
N ALA A 180 5.91 2.39 12.68
CA ALA A 180 6.47 1.28 13.46
C ALA A 180 8.00 1.33 13.52
N LEU A 181 8.65 1.57 12.38
CA LEU A 181 10.11 1.68 12.27
C LEU A 181 10.65 2.92 12.99
N ALA A 182 9.95 4.06 12.89
CA ALA A 182 10.31 5.26 13.65
C ALA A 182 10.20 5.01 15.16
N LYS A 183 9.13 4.34 15.61
CA LYS A 183 8.97 3.96 17.02
C LYS A 183 10.05 2.98 17.47
N TYR A 184 10.42 2.02 16.62
CA TYR A 184 11.55 1.13 16.87
C TYR A 184 12.86 1.91 17.07
N SER A 185 13.17 2.87 16.19
CA SER A 185 14.37 3.71 16.31
C SER A 185 14.38 4.59 17.56
N GLU A 186 13.21 4.96 18.09
CA GLU A 186 13.09 5.67 19.37
C GLU A 186 13.43 4.75 20.56
N VAL A 187 12.93 3.51 20.56
CA VAL A 187 13.10 2.54 21.64
C VAL A 187 14.52 1.92 21.64
N PHE A 188 15.06 1.63 20.45
CA PHE A 188 16.36 0.98 20.25
C PHE A 188 17.41 1.94 19.70
N LYS A 189 17.39 3.20 20.18
CA LYS A 189 18.37 4.20 19.78
C LYS A 189 19.80 3.74 20.15
N PRO A 190 20.77 3.78 19.23
CA PRO A 190 22.18 3.60 19.56
C PRO A 190 22.66 4.61 20.61
N SER A 191 23.75 4.26 21.31
CA SER A 191 24.42 5.16 22.24
C SER A 191 24.87 6.44 21.53
N ASP A 192 24.77 7.58 22.21
CA ASP A 192 25.48 8.79 21.78
C ASP A 192 26.99 8.46 21.79
N ASP A 193 27.71 8.74 20.69
CA ASP A 193 29.07 8.29 20.32
C ASP A 193 29.17 6.95 19.54
N SER A 194 28.05 6.36 19.11
CA SER A 194 28.09 5.19 18.24
C SER A 194 28.69 5.51 16.85
N SER A 195 29.48 4.58 16.32
CA SER A 195 30.11 4.69 15.00
C SER A 195 30.12 3.33 14.34
N LEU A 196 29.60 3.29 13.12
CA LEU A 196 29.45 2.10 12.32
C LEU A 196 30.10 2.31 10.94
N GLU A 197 31.02 1.44 10.57
CA GLU A 197 31.58 1.35 9.23
C GLU A 197 30.91 0.18 8.50
N VAL A 198 30.38 0.44 7.30
CA VAL A 198 29.79 -0.55 6.42
C VAL A 198 30.61 -0.62 5.14
N GLU A 199 31.23 -1.77 4.89
CA GLU A 199 31.96 -2.05 3.66
C GLU A 199 31.11 -2.96 2.75
N VAL A 200 30.87 -2.49 1.53
CA VAL A 200 30.19 -3.24 0.47
C VAL A 200 31.21 -3.58 -0.61
N THR A 201 31.37 -4.86 -0.91
CA THR A 201 32.32 -5.32 -1.94
C THR A 201 31.62 -6.12 -3.04
N ARG A 202 32.04 -5.86 -4.28
CA ARG A 202 31.57 -6.53 -5.49
C ARG A 202 32.74 -6.77 -6.44
N GLY A 203 33.21 -8.00 -6.52
CA GLY A 203 34.37 -8.33 -7.36
C GLY A 203 35.62 -7.55 -6.89
N GLU A 204 36.12 -6.64 -7.72
CA GLU A 204 37.26 -5.76 -7.39
C GLU A 204 36.82 -4.37 -6.88
N GLU A 205 35.53 -4.06 -6.93
CA GLU A 205 34.99 -2.79 -6.44
C GLU A 205 34.67 -2.88 -4.95
N ASN A 206 34.99 -1.80 -4.22
CA ASN A 206 34.65 -1.64 -2.82
C ASN A 206 34.10 -0.24 -2.54
N TRP A 207 33.10 -0.18 -1.68
CA TRP A 207 32.50 1.06 -1.18
C TRP A 207 32.45 0.99 0.33
N THR A 208 32.83 2.09 0.98
CA THR A 208 32.82 2.20 2.44
C THR A 208 31.91 3.35 2.84
N PHE A 209 30.97 3.05 3.72
CA PHE A 209 30.01 3.99 4.30
C PHE A 209 30.29 4.12 5.79
N ASN A 210 30.47 5.34 6.26
CA ASN A 210 30.65 5.62 7.68
C ASN A 210 29.37 6.28 8.21
N VAL A 211 28.84 5.73 9.30
CA VAL A 211 27.62 6.21 9.98
C VAL A 211 27.96 6.53 11.42
N ASP A 212 27.74 7.78 11.82
CA ASP A 212 27.89 8.29 13.18
C ASP A 212 26.75 9.28 13.50
N ASP A 213 26.75 9.82 14.72
CA ASP A 213 25.69 10.74 15.17
C ASP A 213 25.53 11.99 14.30
N SER A 214 26.59 12.42 13.60
CA SER A 214 26.57 13.62 12.76
C SER A 214 25.91 13.39 11.40
N ASN A 215 25.85 12.14 10.93
CA ASN A 215 25.35 11.80 9.60
C ASN A 215 24.31 10.67 9.58
N GLN A 216 23.84 10.19 10.74
CA GLN A 216 22.86 9.09 10.86
C GLN A 216 21.53 9.30 10.11
N LEU A 217 21.18 10.55 9.75
CA LEU A 217 19.99 10.89 8.97
C LEU A 217 20.29 11.15 7.48
N LEU A 218 21.54 11.01 7.05
CA LEU A 218 21.95 11.23 5.66
C LEU A 218 21.96 9.93 4.89
N VAL A 219 21.19 9.90 3.79
CA VAL A 219 21.23 8.80 2.84
C VAL A 219 22.53 8.89 2.02
N GLN A 220 23.30 7.80 2.00
CA GLN A 220 24.52 7.66 1.21
C GLN A 220 24.25 6.67 0.07
N ILE A 221 24.52 7.08 -1.17
CA ILE A 221 24.19 6.29 -2.38
C ILE A 221 25.43 6.16 -3.25
N GLU A 222 25.74 4.94 -3.64
CA GLU A 222 26.76 4.63 -4.65
C GLU A 222 26.12 3.92 -5.83
N SER A 223 26.47 4.35 -7.05
CA SER A 223 25.91 3.79 -8.28
C SER A 223 26.78 2.66 -8.81
N MET A 224 26.14 1.55 -9.20
CA MET A 224 26.80 0.40 -9.80
C MET A 224 26.41 0.28 -11.28
N ASP A 225 27.38 0.19 -12.19
CA ASP A 225 27.07 -0.15 -13.59
C ASP A 225 26.66 -1.63 -13.68
N VAL A 226 25.57 -1.88 -14.42
CA VAL A 226 24.90 -3.18 -14.58
C VAL A 226 25.42 -3.91 -15.82
N LYS A 227 26.18 -3.24 -16.70
CA LYS A 227 26.69 -3.80 -17.96
C LYS A 227 27.63 -5.01 -17.78
N ASP A 228 28.22 -5.15 -16.60
CA ASP A 228 29.12 -6.24 -16.23
C ASP A 228 28.55 -7.05 -15.05
N MET A 229 27.30 -7.53 -15.17
CA MET A 229 26.68 -8.41 -14.16
C MET A 229 26.76 -9.91 -14.55
N PRO A 230 27.95 -10.55 -14.64
CA PRO A 230 27.99 -11.96 -14.28
C PRO A 230 27.74 -12.05 -12.77
N ALA A 231 27.26 -13.21 -12.30
CA ALA A 231 26.84 -13.43 -10.92
C ALA A 231 27.98 -13.17 -9.90
N TYR A 232 28.15 -11.93 -9.46
CA TYR A 232 29.03 -11.57 -8.35
C TYR A 232 28.20 -11.55 -7.08
N ASN A 233 28.66 -12.29 -6.07
CA ASN A 233 28.12 -12.16 -4.73
C ASN A 233 28.51 -10.77 -4.22
N VAL A 234 27.51 -9.95 -3.90
CA VAL A 234 27.73 -8.73 -3.12
C VAL A 234 27.95 -9.17 -1.68
N SER A 235 29.04 -8.72 -1.06
CA SER A 235 29.27 -8.96 0.36
C SER A 235 29.24 -7.65 1.14
N VAL A 236 28.59 -7.69 2.30
CA VAL A 236 28.43 -6.54 3.18
C VAL A 236 29.04 -6.90 4.53
N THR A 237 30.00 -6.11 4.98
CA THR A 237 30.67 -6.26 6.28
C THR A 237 30.43 -5.00 7.09
N ALA A 238 30.01 -5.15 8.35
CA ALA A 238 29.78 -4.03 9.25
C ALA A 238 30.71 -4.14 10.47
N THR A 239 31.39 -3.06 10.82
CA THR A 239 32.35 -2.99 11.93
C THR A 239 32.04 -1.78 12.80
N GLY A 240 31.91 -1.98 14.12
CA GLY A 240 31.63 -0.91 15.07
C GLY A 240 30.33 -1.15 15.85
N GLU A 241 29.74 -0.06 16.34
CA GLU A 241 28.48 -0.04 17.09
C GLU A 241 27.51 0.93 16.40
N GLY A 242 26.29 0.49 16.14
CA GLY A 242 25.26 1.30 15.49
C GLY A 242 24.24 0.44 14.75
N CYS A 243 23.31 1.09 14.06
CA CYS A 243 22.33 0.43 13.21
C CYS A 243 22.32 1.13 11.84
N ALA A 244 22.39 0.36 10.76
CA ALA A 244 22.27 0.88 9.40
C ALA A 244 21.37 -0.05 8.56
N LEU A 245 20.52 0.57 7.75
CA LEU A 245 19.77 -0.11 6.70
C LEU A 245 20.58 -0.04 5.41
N VAL A 246 20.98 -1.20 4.89
CA VAL A 246 21.72 -1.32 3.63
C VAL A 246 20.80 -1.94 2.59
N SER A 247 20.54 -1.21 1.51
CA SER A 247 19.64 -1.64 0.44
C SER A 247 20.32 -1.55 -0.92
N SER A 248 19.96 -2.47 -1.83
CA SER A 248 20.39 -2.45 -3.23
C SER A 248 19.17 -2.29 -4.13
N ILE A 249 19.23 -1.33 -5.04
CA ILE A 249 18.10 -0.96 -5.90
C ILE A 249 18.47 -1.26 -7.36
N LEU A 250 17.75 -2.20 -7.97
CA LEU A 250 17.91 -2.53 -9.39
C LEU A 250 16.76 -1.90 -10.20
N ARG A 251 17.10 -1.01 -11.12
CA ARG A 251 16.15 -0.41 -12.07
C ARG A 251 16.39 -0.98 -13.47
N TYR A 252 15.35 -1.52 -14.10
CA TYR A 252 15.42 -2.14 -15.42
C TYR A 252 14.11 -1.97 -16.18
N ASN A 253 14.18 -2.03 -17.51
CA ASN A 253 13.00 -1.97 -18.38
C ASN A 253 12.59 -3.39 -18.77
N ILE A 254 11.30 -3.71 -18.64
CA ILE A 254 10.74 -4.98 -19.08
C ILE A 254 9.96 -4.73 -20.38
N PRO A 255 10.24 -5.44 -21.48
CA PRO A 255 9.59 -5.22 -22.76
C PRO A 255 8.12 -5.70 -22.81
N THR A 256 7.72 -6.58 -21.89
CA THR A 256 6.36 -7.15 -21.81
C THR A 256 5.94 -7.28 -20.35
N PHE A 257 4.75 -6.82 -20.03
CA PHE A 257 4.20 -6.90 -18.68
C PHE A 257 3.84 -8.34 -18.30
N GLY A 258 4.00 -8.70 -17.03
CA GLY A 258 3.43 -9.93 -16.50
C GLY A 258 1.94 -9.73 -16.30
N GLU A 259 1.12 -10.57 -16.94
CA GLU A 259 -0.33 -10.59 -16.72
C GLU A 259 -0.61 -11.59 -15.60
N VAL A 260 -1.26 -11.12 -14.53
CA VAL A 260 -1.96 -12.01 -13.60
C VAL A 260 -3.43 -11.97 -13.99
N GLU A 261 -4.03 -13.14 -14.19
CA GLU A 261 -5.43 -13.30 -14.62
C GLU A 261 -6.43 -12.90 -13.51
N ALA A 262 -6.29 -11.69 -12.95
CA ALA A 262 -7.20 -11.10 -11.97
C ALA A 262 -8.21 -10.14 -12.61
N PHE A 263 -7.85 -9.57 -13.77
CA PHE A 263 -8.68 -8.65 -14.52
C PHE A 263 -8.84 -9.10 -15.97
N SER A 264 -9.98 -8.77 -16.56
CA SER A 264 -10.20 -8.81 -18.01
C SER A 264 -10.40 -7.39 -18.50
N ALA A 265 -9.69 -6.99 -19.55
CA ALA A 265 -9.85 -5.67 -20.15
C ALA A 265 -9.81 -5.74 -21.67
N SER A 266 -10.60 -4.90 -22.32
CA SER A 266 -10.59 -4.71 -23.77
C SER A 266 -10.53 -3.23 -24.09
N ILE A 267 -9.50 -2.83 -24.83
CA ILE A 267 -9.24 -1.43 -25.17
C ILE A 267 -9.38 -1.20 -26.68
N SER A 268 -9.90 -0.03 -27.02
CA SER A 268 -10.02 0.43 -28.41
C SER A 268 -9.70 1.92 -28.49
N ALA A 269 -8.95 2.31 -29.52
CA ALA A 269 -8.66 3.70 -29.82
C ALA A 269 -8.95 3.96 -31.29
N ASN A 270 -9.92 4.83 -31.56
CA ASN A 270 -10.41 5.10 -32.91
C ASN A 270 -10.48 6.61 -33.16
N ALA A 271 -10.09 7.03 -34.36
CA ALA A 271 -10.28 8.41 -34.81
C ALA A 271 -11.75 8.82 -34.69
N MET A 272 -12.01 9.96 -34.05
CA MET A 272 -13.34 10.57 -33.95
C MET A 272 -13.45 11.83 -34.80
N ASP A 273 -12.35 12.54 -34.96
CA ASP A 273 -12.17 13.71 -35.81
C ASP A 273 -10.73 13.66 -36.36
N ASP A 274 -10.28 14.71 -37.06
CA ASP A 274 -8.92 14.78 -37.59
C ASP A 274 -7.89 14.46 -36.50
N CYS A 275 -7.74 15.33 -35.48
CA CYS A 275 -6.73 15.16 -34.43
C CYS A 275 -7.24 14.53 -33.14
N ILE A 276 -8.53 14.18 -33.08
CA ILE A 276 -9.17 13.65 -31.87
C ILE A 276 -9.35 12.14 -31.98
N VAL A 277 -8.82 11.43 -30.99
CA VAL A 277 -8.96 9.97 -30.83
C VAL A 277 -9.90 9.67 -29.67
N GLY A 278 -10.90 8.83 -29.91
CA GLY A 278 -11.77 8.28 -28.87
C GLY A 278 -11.18 7.00 -28.31
N ILE A 279 -10.85 7.00 -27.03
CA ILE A 279 -10.31 5.86 -26.29
C ILE A 279 -11.43 5.25 -25.46
N GLY A 280 -11.79 4.00 -25.77
CA GLY A 280 -12.80 3.24 -25.05
C GLY A 280 -12.20 2.01 -24.39
N VAL A 281 -12.58 1.74 -23.15
CA VAL A 281 -12.19 0.53 -22.41
C VAL A 281 -13.43 -0.11 -21.78
N CYS A 282 -13.44 -1.43 -21.73
CA CYS A 282 -14.32 -2.20 -20.86
C CYS A 282 -13.46 -3.14 -20.02
N ALA A 283 -13.61 -3.11 -18.71
CA ALA A 283 -12.86 -3.97 -17.80
C ALA A 283 -13.71 -4.56 -16.68
N SER A 284 -13.33 -5.73 -16.18
CA SER A 284 -13.97 -6.45 -15.07
C SER A 284 -12.92 -7.18 -14.24
N TYR A 285 -13.24 -7.40 -12.97
CA TYR A 285 -12.49 -8.27 -12.08
C TYR A 285 -13.00 -9.71 -12.23
N ILE A 286 -12.10 -10.69 -12.37
CA ILE A 286 -12.47 -12.07 -12.77
C ILE A 286 -12.19 -13.13 -11.69
N LEU A 287 -11.62 -12.75 -10.55
CA LEU A 287 -11.42 -13.68 -9.44
C LEU A 287 -12.75 -13.98 -8.73
N PRO A 288 -12.88 -15.19 -8.14
CA PRO A 288 -14.16 -15.67 -7.59
C PRO A 288 -14.57 -15.01 -6.27
N ASP A 289 -13.74 -14.15 -5.68
CA ASP A 289 -13.97 -13.45 -4.41
C ASP A 289 -14.85 -12.19 -4.55
N GLY A 290 -15.52 -12.02 -5.69
CA GLY A 290 -16.61 -11.05 -5.88
C GLY A 290 -16.18 -9.79 -6.62
N GLU A 291 -15.72 -8.78 -5.89
CA GLU A 291 -15.24 -7.50 -6.45
C GLU A 291 -13.76 -7.31 -6.10
N SER A 292 -13.02 -6.43 -6.78
CA SER A 292 -11.65 -6.03 -6.40
C SER A 292 -11.64 -5.13 -5.15
N ASN A 293 -10.45 -4.79 -4.63
CA ASN A 293 -10.32 -3.59 -3.79
C ASN A 293 -10.47 -2.32 -4.66
N MET A 294 -10.02 -1.16 -4.15
CA MET A 294 -9.82 0.01 -4.99
C MET A 294 -8.98 -0.35 -6.23
N ALA A 295 -9.53 -0.06 -7.41
CA ALA A 295 -8.86 -0.35 -8.67
C ALA A 295 -8.40 0.96 -9.34
N ILE A 296 -7.25 0.90 -9.99
CA ILE A 296 -6.69 2.02 -10.73
C ILE A 296 -6.52 1.63 -12.20
N MET A 297 -7.05 2.46 -13.11
CA MET A 297 -6.77 2.37 -14.54
C MET A 297 -5.86 3.51 -14.96
N GLN A 298 -4.73 3.18 -15.57
CA GLN A 298 -3.77 4.13 -16.11
C GLN A 298 -3.71 4.01 -17.63
N PHE A 299 -3.70 5.16 -18.29
CA PHE A 299 -3.48 5.29 -19.73
C PHE A 299 -2.28 6.20 -19.93
N ASP A 300 -1.16 5.61 -20.32
CA ASP A 300 0.01 6.36 -20.78
C ASP A 300 -0.16 6.59 -22.28
N LEU A 301 -0.66 7.77 -22.64
CA LEU A 301 -1.01 8.11 -24.01
C LEU A 301 0.25 8.20 -24.89
N THR A 302 0.07 8.00 -26.19
CA THR A 302 1.16 8.20 -27.15
C THR A 302 1.68 9.63 -27.05
N THR A 303 3.01 9.80 -27.06
CA THR A 303 3.66 11.11 -26.99
C THR A 303 3.05 12.10 -28.00
N GLY A 304 2.70 13.30 -27.52
CA GLY A 304 2.05 14.34 -28.31
C GLY A 304 0.52 14.35 -28.21
N PHE A 305 -0.09 13.41 -27.49
CA PHE A 305 -1.51 13.43 -27.15
C PHE A 305 -1.76 13.89 -25.72
N MET A 306 -2.82 14.66 -25.55
CA MET A 306 -3.35 15.09 -24.25
C MET A 306 -4.82 14.68 -24.11
N PRO A 307 -5.31 14.32 -22.91
CA PRO A 307 -6.71 14.01 -22.71
C PRO A 307 -7.59 15.26 -22.82
N VAL A 308 -8.77 15.11 -23.42
CA VAL A 308 -9.81 16.15 -23.43
C VAL A 308 -10.54 16.12 -22.08
N ILE A 309 -10.22 17.07 -21.22
CA ILE A 309 -10.65 17.11 -19.80
C ILE A 309 -12.17 17.03 -19.64
N GLU A 310 -12.96 17.69 -20.49
CA GLU A 310 -14.42 17.70 -20.39
C GLU A 310 -15.03 16.29 -20.53
N THR A 311 -14.33 15.39 -21.24
CA THR A 311 -14.77 14.00 -21.36
C THR A 311 -14.45 13.18 -20.12
N LEU A 312 -13.39 13.51 -19.39
CA LEU A 312 -13.09 12.92 -18.08
C LEU A 312 -14.06 13.43 -17.00
N ASP A 313 -14.38 14.73 -17.02
CA ASP A 313 -15.39 15.31 -16.12
C ASP A 313 -16.75 14.64 -16.28
N SER A 314 -17.11 14.29 -17.51
CA SER A 314 -18.36 13.56 -17.80
C SER A 314 -18.40 12.18 -17.12
N LEU A 315 -17.26 11.50 -17.01
CA LEU A 315 -17.15 10.22 -16.30
C LEU A 315 -17.32 10.39 -14.79
N LEU A 316 -16.78 11.48 -14.23
CA LEU A 316 -16.92 11.83 -12.82
C LEU A 316 -18.37 12.20 -12.47
N ILE A 317 -19.01 13.06 -13.27
CA ILE A 317 -20.42 13.46 -13.11
C ILE A 317 -21.35 12.24 -13.26
N GLY A 318 -21.05 11.36 -14.21
CA GLY A 318 -21.74 10.09 -14.41
C GLY A 318 -21.51 9.08 -13.28
N LYS A 319 -20.62 9.37 -12.32
CA LYS A 319 -20.21 8.49 -11.21
C LYS A 319 -19.67 7.14 -11.68
N ILE A 320 -19.09 7.10 -12.88
CA ILE A 320 -18.40 5.90 -13.39
C ILE A 320 -17.06 5.75 -12.67
N ILE A 321 -16.39 6.88 -12.42
CA ILE A 321 -15.14 6.99 -11.66
C ILE A 321 -15.36 7.84 -10.41
N LYS A 322 -14.50 7.69 -9.42
CA LYS A 322 -14.48 8.52 -8.21
C LYS A 322 -13.61 9.75 -8.32
N ARG A 323 -12.52 9.63 -9.07
CA ARG A 323 -11.50 10.65 -9.27
C ARG A 323 -10.76 10.33 -10.56
N TYR A 324 -10.16 11.35 -11.15
CA TYR A 324 -9.11 11.18 -12.12
C TYR A 324 -7.95 12.13 -11.81
N GLU A 325 -6.77 11.76 -12.29
CA GLU A 325 -5.57 12.60 -12.30
C GLU A 325 -4.98 12.58 -13.71
N VAL A 326 -4.43 13.71 -14.13
CA VAL A 326 -3.72 13.85 -15.40
C VAL A 326 -2.36 14.44 -15.10
N ASP A 327 -1.31 13.73 -15.53
CA ASP A 327 0.05 14.20 -15.50
C ASP A 327 0.64 14.07 -16.91
N GLU A 328 0.74 15.20 -17.62
CA GLU A 328 1.05 15.23 -19.06
C GLU A 328 0.13 14.28 -19.86
N GLY A 329 0.71 13.25 -20.49
CA GLY A 329 0.00 12.23 -21.24
C GLY A 329 -0.52 11.05 -20.40
N LEU A 330 -0.25 11.01 -19.10
CA LEU A 330 -0.68 9.93 -18.20
C LEU A 330 -2.04 10.27 -17.57
N VAL A 331 -3.06 9.48 -17.90
CA VAL A 331 -4.39 9.57 -17.29
C VAL A 331 -4.57 8.46 -16.28
N THR A 332 -4.84 8.81 -15.02
CA THR A 332 -5.10 7.87 -13.93
C THR A 332 -6.55 7.99 -13.47
N LEU A 333 -7.29 6.88 -13.45
CA LEU A 333 -8.71 6.82 -13.09
C LEU A 333 -8.92 5.90 -11.88
N TYR A 334 -9.70 6.37 -10.91
CA TYR A 334 -9.91 5.68 -9.62
C TYR A 334 -11.32 5.12 -9.49
N PHE A 335 -11.43 3.87 -9.03
CA PHE A 335 -12.68 3.15 -8.80
C PHE A 335 -12.73 2.61 -7.38
N ASP A 336 -13.91 2.62 -6.73
CA ASP A 336 -14.09 1.96 -5.42
C ASP A 336 -13.76 0.46 -5.49
N SER A 337 -14.26 -0.18 -6.54
CA SER A 337 -14.03 -1.59 -6.87
C SER A 337 -14.45 -1.85 -8.33
N LEU A 338 -13.98 -2.96 -8.88
CA LEU A 338 -14.50 -3.55 -10.12
C LEU A 338 -15.09 -4.93 -9.79
N SER A 339 -16.23 -5.27 -10.36
CA SER A 339 -16.84 -6.59 -10.21
C SER A 339 -16.67 -7.42 -11.48
N ALA A 340 -17.23 -8.63 -11.48
CA ALA A 340 -17.36 -9.45 -12.69
C ALA A 340 -18.24 -8.81 -13.78
N ILE A 341 -19.03 -7.78 -13.45
CA ILE A 341 -19.81 -7.02 -14.44
C ILE A 341 -18.89 -6.00 -15.10
N PRO A 342 -18.69 -6.06 -16.43
CA PRO A 342 -17.81 -5.12 -17.12
C PRO A 342 -18.24 -3.67 -16.95
N THR A 343 -17.31 -2.85 -16.47
CA THR A 343 -17.43 -1.40 -16.42
C THR A 343 -16.81 -0.83 -17.68
N CYS A 344 -17.62 -0.18 -18.50
CA CYS A 344 -17.21 0.40 -19.77
C CYS A 344 -17.22 1.92 -19.72
N MET A 345 -16.22 2.53 -20.33
CA MET A 345 -16.06 3.98 -20.37
C MET A 345 -15.34 4.42 -21.63
N LYS A 346 -15.50 5.71 -21.96
CA LYS A 346 -14.84 6.32 -23.11
C LYS A 346 -14.47 7.76 -22.79
N PHE A 347 -13.26 8.16 -23.14
CA PHE A 347 -12.83 9.55 -23.13
C PHE A 347 -12.13 9.88 -24.46
N LYS A 348 -11.81 11.15 -24.67
CA LYS A 348 -11.13 11.62 -25.87
C LYS A 348 -9.72 12.08 -25.55
N ALA A 349 -8.82 11.93 -26.51
CA ALA A 349 -7.51 12.55 -26.50
C ALA A 349 -7.32 13.37 -27.78
N ASP A 350 -6.72 14.54 -27.66
CA ASP A 350 -6.38 15.43 -28.76
C ASP A 350 -4.87 15.39 -29.01
N ARG A 351 -4.46 15.46 -30.28
CA ARG A 351 -3.05 15.50 -30.66
C ARG A 351 -2.56 16.93 -30.70
N GLU A 352 -1.85 17.35 -29.67
CA GLU A 352 -1.30 18.71 -29.58
C GLU A 352 0.02 18.86 -30.35
N VAL A 353 0.81 17.78 -30.45
CA VAL A 353 2.12 17.80 -31.12
C VAL A 353 2.27 16.56 -31.98
N THR A 354 2.75 16.74 -33.22
CA THR A 354 3.13 15.59 -34.06
C THR A 354 4.50 15.05 -33.65
N VAL A 355 4.55 13.74 -33.42
CA VAL A 355 5.78 13.02 -33.08
C VAL A 355 6.01 11.90 -34.11
N ALA A 356 7.19 11.88 -34.72
CA ALA A 356 7.61 10.81 -35.61
C ALA A 356 8.02 9.56 -34.81
N ASP A 357 7.80 8.37 -35.37
CA ASP A 357 8.17 7.07 -34.76
C ASP A 357 7.62 6.84 -33.35
N ALA A 358 6.47 7.45 -33.04
CA ALA A 358 5.82 7.33 -31.75
C ALA A 358 5.50 5.87 -31.42
N LYS A 359 5.76 5.47 -30.16
CA LYS A 359 5.46 4.13 -29.66
C LYS A 359 3.96 4.00 -29.34
N ALA A 360 3.51 2.76 -29.24
CA ALA A 360 2.15 2.47 -28.81
C ALA A 360 1.90 3.06 -27.41
N ALA A 361 0.67 3.49 -27.16
CA ALA A 361 0.21 3.86 -25.83
C ALA A 361 0.08 2.61 -24.96
N THR A 362 0.16 2.78 -23.64
CA THR A 362 0.05 1.68 -22.67
C THR A 362 -1.19 1.87 -21.81
N PHE A 363 -1.93 0.79 -21.61
CA PHE A 363 -3.01 0.70 -20.64
C PHE A 363 -2.60 -0.25 -19.52
N THR A 364 -2.81 0.14 -18.27
CA THR A 364 -2.55 -0.70 -17.10
C THR A 364 -3.74 -0.62 -16.15
N LEU A 365 -4.21 -1.77 -15.67
CA LEU A 365 -5.23 -1.87 -14.64
C LEU A 365 -4.72 -2.78 -13.52
N TYR A 366 -4.75 -2.30 -12.29
CA TYR A 366 -4.30 -3.04 -11.12
C TYR A 366 -5.15 -2.77 -9.89
N ASP A 367 -5.11 -3.72 -8.95
CA ASP A 367 -5.64 -3.56 -7.60
C ASP A 367 -4.65 -2.72 -6.76
N TYR A 368 -5.13 -1.66 -6.12
CA TYR A 368 -4.27 -0.72 -5.42
C TYR A 368 -3.56 -1.32 -4.20
N TYR A 369 -4.24 -2.22 -3.49
CA TYR A 369 -3.70 -2.84 -2.28
C TYR A 369 -3.04 -4.18 -2.59
N ASP A 370 -3.21 -4.75 -3.78
CA ASP A 370 -2.43 -5.88 -4.28
C ASP A 370 -1.97 -5.67 -5.74
N PRO A 371 -0.92 -4.85 -5.98
CA PRO A 371 -0.48 -4.50 -7.34
C PRO A 371 0.00 -5.69 -8.19
N LYS A 372 0.16 -6.89 -7.61
CA LYS A 372 0.42 -8.12 -8.37
C LYS A 372 -0.79 -8.52 -9.22
N LEU A 373 -1.99 -8.19 -8.77
CA LEU A 373 -3.22 -8.36 -9.54
C LEU A 373 -3.26 -7.24 -10.58
N THR A 374 -2.71 -7.51 -11.76
CA THR A 374 -2.56 -6.50 -12.81
C THR A 374 -2.73 -7.08 -14.21
N ILE A 375 -3.26 -6.26 -15.11
CA ILE A 375 -3.28 -6.49 -16.55
C ILE A 375 -2.74 -5.24 -17.25
N SER A 376 -1.93 -5.43 -18.28
CA SER A 376 -1.42 -4.33 -19.09
C SER A 376 -1.44 -4.67 -20.57
N GLN A 377 -1.83 -3.70 -21.40
CA GLN A 377 -1.99 -3.87 -22.85
C GLN A 377 -1.47 -2.65 -23.59
N ASN A 378 -0.77 -2.88 -24.70
CA ASN A 378 -0.40 -1.82 -25.63
C ASN A 378 -1.52 -1.58 -26.64
N PHE A 379 -1.79 -0.33 -26.98
CA PHE A 379 -2.78 0.04 -27.98
C PHE A 379 -2.28 1.17 -28.88
N LEU A 380 -2.76 1.18 -30.13
CA LEU A 380 -2.35 2.18 -31.12
C LEU A 380 -3.42 3.27 -31.23
N MET A 381 -3.01 4.52 -31.03
CA MET A 381 -3.85 5.69 -31.23
C MET A 381 -3.80 6.12 -32.71
N LYS A 382 -4.86 5.83 -33.45
CA LYS A 382 -4.97 6.20 -34.87
C LYS A 382 -5.74 7.52 -35.02
N VAL A 383 -5.10 8.51 -35.65
CA VAL A 383 -5.72 9.80 -36.02
C VAL A 383 -6.46 9.72 -37.35
N GLY A 384 -7.32 10.70 -37.61
CA GLY A 384 -7.94 10.89 -38.92
C GLY A 384 -6.94 11.35 -39.98
N GLU A 385 -7.27 11.14 -41.25
CA GLU A 385 -6.41 11.50 -42.40
C GLU A 385 -6.15 13.02 -42.50
N GLY A 386 -7.00 13.87 -41.92
CA GLY A 386 -6.85 15.33 -41.96
C GLY A 386 -5.94 15.91 -40.87
N CYS A 387 -5.48 15.13 -39.89
CA CYS A 387 -4.51 15.59 -38.90
C CYS A 387 -3.10 15.61 -39.48
N SER A 388 -2.85 16.63 -40.29
CA SER A 388 -1.55 16.94 -40.88
C SER A 388 -0.78 17.90 -39.95
N ASP A 389 0.55 17.94 -40.11
CA ASP A 389 1.46 18.83 -39.36
C ASP A 389 1.12 20.32 -39.39
#